data_AF-A0A2T5J756-F1
#
_entry.id   AF-A0A2T5J756-F1
#
_cell.length_a   1.000
_cell.length_b   1.000
_cell.length_c   1.000
_cell.angle_alpha   90.00
_cell.angle_beta   90.00
_cell.angle_gamma   90.00
#
_symmetry.space_group_name_H-M   'P 1'
#
loop_
_entity.id
_entity.type
_entity.pdbx_description
1 polymer ?
#
loop_
_entity_poly.entity_id
_entity_poly.type
_entity_poly.pdbx_seq_one_letter_code
_entity_poly.pdbx_strand_id
1 'polypeptide(L)'
;MKRLKMLLCCLMLVFVAGGVQTAAAQCAQCAAQVETNKQNGDSIANGLNHGIMYLLAAPYLAVAVVGFIWYKKYRRKNVDLNMRNEKLHLN
;
A
#
# COMPACT_ATOMS: atom_id res chain seq x y z
N MET A 1 -11.00 -3.27 -37.21
CA MET A 1 -10.66 -2.51 -35.99
C MET A 1 -11.68 -2.64 -34.85
N LYS A 2 -12.96 -2.31 -35.05
CA LYS A 2 -13.97 -2.31 -33.96
C LYS A 2 -14.21 -3.71 -33.36
N ARG A 3 -14.30 -4.74 -34.22
CA ARG A 3 -14.47 -6.15 -33.80
C ARG A 3 -13.23 -6.70 -33.09
N LEU A 4 -12.02 -6.34 -33.56
CA LEU A 4 -10.76 -6.73 -32.91
C LEU A 4 -10.60 -6.06 -31.54
N LYS A 5 -10.91 -4.76 -31.43
CA LYS A 5 -10.92 -4.05 -30.14
C LYS A 5 -11.94 -4.65 -29.18
N MET A 6 -13.12 -5.03 -29.68
CA MET A 6 -14.15 -5.71 -28.88
C MET A 6 -13.65 -7.08 -28.39
N LEU A 7 -13.02 -7.89 -29.26
CA LEU A 7 -12.45 -9.18 -28.88
C LEU A 7 -11.32 -9.03 -27.84
N LEU A 8 -10.43 -8.06 -28.01
CA LEU A 8 -9.37 -7.76 -27.04
C LEU A 8 -9.94 -7.28 -25.70
N CYS A 9 -10.99 -6.45 -25.73
CA CYS A 9 -11.68 -5.99 -24.53
C CYS A 9 -12.34 -7.16 -23.80
N CYS A 10 -13.03 -8.05 -24.53
CA CYS A 10 -13.62 -9.27 -23.96
C CYS A 10 -12.56 -10.20 -23.37
N LEU A 11 -11.42 -10.40 -24.05
CA LEU A 11 -10.32 -11.23 -23.55
C LEU A 11 -9.73 -10.66 -22.25
N MET A 12 -9.53 -9.34 -22.20
CA MET A 12 -9.06 -8.65 -21.01
C MET A 12 -10.06 -8.76 -19.84
N LEU A 13 -11.36 -8.65 -20.12
CA LEU A 13 -12.42 -8.79 -19.12
C LEU A 13 -12.48 -10.20 -18.54
N VAL A 14 -12.32 -11.22 -19.39
CA VAL A 14 -12.24 -12.63 -18.96
C VAL A 14 -10.99 -12.90 -18.13
N PHE A 15 -9.84 -12.31 -18.50
CA PHE A 15 -8.60 -12.47 -17.75
C PHE A 15 -8.67 -11.84 -16.34
N VAL A 16 -9.31 -10.67 -16.22
CA VAL A 16 -9.54 -10.02 -14.93
C VAL A 16 -10.58 -10.78 -14.09
N ALA A 17 -11.64 -11.30 -14.70
CA ALA A 17 -12.67 -12.06 -13.99
C ALA A 17 -12.21 -13.46 -13.56
N GLY A 18 -11.32 -14.11 -14.32
CA GLY A 18 -10.75 -15.43 -14.01
C GLY A 18 -9.67 -15.40 -12.92
N GLY A 19 -9.20 -14.23 -12.52
CA GLY A 19 -8.18 -14.04 -11.47
C GLY A 19 -8.72 -14.12 -10.04
N VAL A 20 -10.03 -14.29 -9.85
CA VAL A 20 -10.63 -14.43 -8.51
C VAL A 20 -10.55 -15.88 -8.05
N GLN A 21 -9.32 -16.36 -7.88
CA GLN A 21 -9.09 -17.46 -6.95
C GLN A 21 -9.51 -16.93 -5.57
N THR A 22 -10.31 -17.71 -4.83
CA THR A 22 -10.56 -17.37 -3.43
C THR A 22 -9.20 -17.13 -2.79
N ALA A 23 -9.00 -15.95 -2.23
CA ALA A 23 -7.91 -15.74 -1.31
C ALA A 23 -8.19 -16.57 -0.05
N ALA A 24 -8.16 -17.90 -0.16
CA ALA A 24 -7.62 -18.71 0.90
C ALA A 24 -6.25 -18.10 1.12
N ALA A 25 -6.11 -17.36 2.21
CA ALA A 25 -4.98 -16.48 2.44
C ALA A 25 -3.70 -17.19 1.95
N GLN A 26 -2.99 -16.57 0.99
CA GLN A 26 -1.68 -17.07 0.52
C GLN A 26 -0.68 -17.27 1.69
N CYS A 27 -1.07 -16.81 2.89
CA CYS A 27 -0.51 -17.10 4.20
C CYS A 27 -0.43 -18.59 4.58
N ALA A 28 -1.28 -19.49 4.06
CA ALA A 28 -1.20 -20.91 4.40
C ALA A 28 0.03 -21.59 3.79
N GLN A 29 0.47 -21.15 2.60
CA GLN A 29 1.67 -21.70 1.95
C GLN A 29 2.95 -21.19 2.63
N CYS A 30 2.99 -19.90 3.01
CA CYS A 30 4.09 -19.34 3.79
C CYS A 30 4.18 -19.98 5.19
N ALA A 31 3.05 -20.17 5.87
CA ALA A 31 3.01 -20.81 7.19
C ALA A 31 3.43 -22.29 7.12
N ALA A 32 2.91 -23.05 6.15
CA ALA A 32 3.30 -24.45 5.94
C ALA A 32 4.80 -24.58 5.62
N GLN A 33 5.33 -23.73 4.74
CA GLN A 33 6.77 -23.73 4.41
C GLN A 33 7.63 -23.40 5.64
N VAL A 34 7.21 -22.45 6.46
CA VAL A 34 7.90 -22.05 7.69
C VAL A 34 7.87 -23.17 8.73
N GLU A 35 6.76 -23.88 8.85
CA GLU A 35 6.63 -25.02 9.77
C GLU A 35 7.47 -26.22 9.31
N THR A 36 7.48 -26.52 8.00
CA THR A 36 8.40 -27.53 7.41
C THR A 36 9.86 -27.14 7.60
N ASN A 37 10.24 -25.88 7.36
CA ASN A 37 11.61 -25.40 7.59
C ASN A 37 12.01 -25.48 9.07
N LYS A 38 11.09 -25.14 9.99
CA LYS A 38 11.33 -25.26 11.43
C LYS A 38 11.53 -26.72 11.87
N GLN A 39 10.74 -27.65 11.33
CA GLN A 39 10.87 -29.09 11.61
C GLN A 39 12.18 -29.68 11.07
N ASN A 40 12.70 -29.12 9.97
CA ASN A 40 14.00 -29.49 9.40
C ASN A 40 15.20 -28.82 10.11
N GLY A 41 14.97 -28.07 11.19
CA GLY A 41 16.03 -27.41 11.98
C GLY A 41 16.51 -26.08 11.39
N ASP A 42 15.80 -25.52 10.40
CA ASP A 42 16.22 -24.31 9.71
C ASP A 42 15.83 -23.04 10.49
N SER A 43 16.84 -22.23 10.84
CA SER A 43 16.70 -21.08 11.74
C SER A 43 15.93 -19.90 11.13
N ILE A 44 15.74 -19.90 9.81
CA ILE A 44 15.04 -18.86 9.04
C ILE A 44 13.58 -18.70 9.51
N ALA A 45 12.96 -19.79 9.98
CA ALA A 45 11.60 -19.77 10.51
C ALA A 45 11.43 -18.84 11.72
N ASN A 46 12.48 -18.63 12.52
CA ASN A 46 12.43 -17.79 13.72
C ASN A 46 12.41 -16.28 13.40
N GLY A 47 12.91 -15.88 12.21
CA GLY A 47 13.04 -14.48 11.79
C GLY A 47 11.88 -13.93 10.96
N LEU A 48 10.90 -14.77 10.60
CA LEU A 48 9.86 -14.41 9.65
C LEU A 48 9.00 -13.22 10.08
N ASN A 49 8.59 -13.16 11.35
CA ASN A 49 7.77 -12.07 11.86
C ASN A 49 8.46 -10.70 11.74
N HIS A 50 9.79 -10.67 11.90
CA HIS A 50 10.59 -9.47 11.68
C HIS A 50 10.61 -9.09 10.19
N GLY A 51 10.74 -10.08 9.28
CA GLY A 51 10.68 -9.86 7.84
C GLY A 51 9.32 -9.30 7.37
N ILE A 52 8.22 -9.82 7.92
CA ILE A 52 6.86 -9.31 7.62
C ILE A 52 6.73 -7.85 8.07
N MET A 53 7.17 -7.52 9.29
CA MET A 53 7.13 -6.13 9.76
C MET A 53 8.02 -5.20 8.94
N TYR A 54 9.18 -5.67 8.47
CA TYR A 54 10.07 -4.91 7.60
C TYR A 54 9.41 -4.58 6.25
N LEU A 55 8.82 -5.58 5.59
CA LEU A 55 8.11 -5.39 4.32
C LEU A 55 6.85 -4.53 4.48
N LEU A 56 6.14 -4.67 5.60
CA LEU A 56 4.98 -3.86 5.92
C LEU A 56 5.35 -2.40 6.20
N ALA A 57 6.50 -2.13 6.82
CA ALA A 57 6.95 -0.77 7.11
C ALA A 57 7.37 0.01 5.85
N ALA A 58 7.90 -0.67 4.83
CA ALA A 58 8.40 -0.06 3.60
C ALA A 58 7.41 0.89 2.89
N PRO A 59 6.14 0.51 2.60
CA PRO A 59 5.19 1.41 1.95
C PRO A 59 4.85 2.65 2.81
N TYR A 60 4.73 2.49 4.13
CA TYR A 60 4.45 3.64 5.01
C TYR A 60 5.62 4.62 5.06
N LEU A 61 6.85 4.12 5.12
CA LEU A 61 8.05 4.95 5.08
C LEU A 61 8.18 5.68 3.74
N ALA A 62 7.89 5.00 2.62
CA ALA A 62 7.89 5.63 1.30
C ALA A 62 6.89 6.81 1.22
N VAL A 63 5.66 6.61 1.71
CA VAL A 63 4.63 7.66 1.77
C VAL A 63 5.07 8.80 2.69
N ALA A 64 5.64 8.50 3.85
CA ALA A 64 6.11 9.51 4.80
C ALA A 64 7.22 10.39 4.21
N VAL A 65 8.18 9.79 3.51
CA VAL A 65 9.28 10.52 2.85
C VAL A 65 8.75 11.44 1.75
N VAL A 66 7.89 10.92 0.87
CA VAL A 66 7.30 11.72 -0.21
C VAL A 66 6.45 12.86 0.37
N GLY A 67 5.61 12.57 1.36
CA GLY A 67 4.78 13.55 2.05
C GLY A 67 5.60 14.65 2.72
N PHE A 68 6.71 14.29 3.38
CA PHE A 68 7.61 15.25 4.01
C PHE A 68 8.28 16.17 3.00
N ILE A 69 8.79 15.62 1.89
CA ILE A 69 9.41 16.41 0.81
C ILE A 69 8.37 17.37 0.21
N TRP A 70 7.16 16.89 -0.07
CA TRP A 70 6.07 17.70 -0.60
C TRP A 70 5.70 18.82 0.37
N TYR A 71 5.49 18.52 1.65
CA TYR A 71 5.20 19.52 2.67
C TYR A 71 6.28 20.60 2.72
N LYS A 72 7.56 20.20 2.79
CA LYS A 72 8.68 21.16 2.87
C LYS A 72 8.78 22.05 1.62
N LYS A 73 8.49 21.50 0.44
CA LYS A 73 8.57 22.23 -0.83
C LYS A 73 7.39 23.18 -1.06
N TYR A 74 6.19 22.77 -0.70
CA TYR A 74 4.95 23.52 -1.01
C TYR A 74 4.39 24.33 0.16
N ARG A 75 4.93 24.18 1.38
CA ARG A 75 4.55 25.02 2.52
C ARG A 75 4.89 26.48 2.23
N ARG A 76 3.87 27.32 2.12
CA ARG A 76 4.00 28.78 1.99
C ARG A 76 4.56 29.34 3.31
N LYS A 77 5.71 30.02 3.24
CA LYS A 77 6.40 30.57 4.42
C LYS A 77 5.94 31.98 4.79
N ASN A 78 5.39 32.72 3.84
CA ASN A 78 4.94 34.10 4.00
C ASN A 78 3.46 34.19 3.63
N VAL A 79 2.60 33.64 4.48
CA VAL A 79 1.16 33.86 4.37
C VAL A 79 0.88 35.12 5.18
N ASP A 80 0.51 36.20 4.50
CA ASP A 80 -0.01 37.40 5.18
C ASP A 80 -1.37 37.03 5.78
N LEU A 81 -1.40 36.88 7.10
CA LEU A 81 -2.62 36.65 7.84
C LEU A 81 -3.29 38.00 8.08
N ASN A 82 -4.07 38.44 7.09
CA ASN A 82 -4.91 39.62 7.22
C ASN A 82 -6.11 39.28 8.13
N MET A 83 -5.84 39.18 9.43
CA MET A 83 -6.89 39.03 10.43
C MET A 83 -7.64 40.36 10.50
N ARG A 84 -8.93 40.31 10.17
CA ARG A 84 -9.79 41.47 10.23
C ARG A 84 -9.78 41.98 11.67
N ASN A 85 -9.37 43.22 11.89
CA ASN A 85 -9.33 43.87 13.20
C ASN A 85 -10.74 44.24 13.74
N GLU A 86 -11.79 43.63 13.20
CA GLU A 86 -13.15 43.79 13.72
C GLU A 86 -13.32 42.88 14.93
N LYS A 87 -13.89 43.43 16.01
CA LYS A 87 -14.34 42.62 17.14
C LYS A 87 -15.42 41.67 16.65
N LEU A 88 -15.16 40.37 16.73
CA LEU A 88 -16.18 39.34 16.52
C LEU A 88 -17.19 39.45 17.65
N HIS A 89 -18.32 40.10 17.36
CA HIS A 89 -19.50 40.07 18.21
C HIS A 89 -20.16 38.69 18.07
N LEU A 90 -19.68 37.75 18.88
CA LEU A 90 -20.42 36.54 19.17
C LEU A 90 -21.60 36.95 20.07
N ASN A 91 -22.81 36.69 19.59
CA ASN A 91 -24.08 36.97 20.28
C ASN A 91 -24.10 36.47 21.73
#